data_AF-A0A3D3M7V7-F1
#
_entry.id   AF-A0A3D3M7V7-F1
#
_cell.length_a   1.000
_cell.length_b   1.000
_cell.length_c   1.000
_cell.angle_alpha   90.00
_cell.angle_beta   90.00
_cell.angle_gamma   90.00
#
_symmetry.space_group_name_H-M   'P 1'
#
loop_
_entity.id
_entity.type
_entity.pdbx_description
1 polymer ?
#
loop_
_entity_poly.entity_id
_entity_poly.type
_entity_poly.pdbx_seq_one_letter_code
_entity_poly.pdbx_strand_id
1 'polypeptide(L)'
;GQLRLSSGNQPCIIKALTLKEASLVVRRSDALPQVLEGAVLDLEQGENSEIARLNGYLHSVAAMEPKPDSDWLQLIFRFVDQDAQKLDYLSRLIARGTAQKQYIPSA
;
A
#
# COMPACT_ATOMS: atom_id res chain seq x y z
N GLY A 1 -1.18 -6.89 -0.07
CA GLY A 1 -1.86 -6.07 -1.09
C GLY A 1 -0.98 -5.98 -2.32
N GLN A 2 -1.51 -5.43 -3.41
CA GLN A 2 -0.73 -5.19 -4.62
C GLN A 2 -0.73 -3.68 -4.92
N LEU A 3 0.45 -3.13 -5.16
CA LEU A 3 0.62 -1.76 -5.63
C LEU A 3 0.84 -1.79 -7.13
N ARG A 4 0.01 -1.08 -7.87
CA ARG A 4 0.11 -0.93 -9.33
C ARG A 4 0.65 0.45 -9.63
N LEU A 5 1.84 0.47 -10.19
CA LEU A 5 2.55 1.65 -10.67
C LEU A 5 2.51 1.68 -12.19
N SER A 6 2.89 2.82 -12.77
CA SER A 6 3.06 2.93 -14.22
C SER A 6 4.17 2.01 -14.73
N SER A 7 5.19 1.77 -13.90
CA SER A 7 6.33 0.88 -14.15
C SER A 7 6.01 -0.61 -14.00
N GLY A 8 4.87 -0.96 -13.40
CA GLY A 8 4.46 -2.35 -13.21
C GLY A 8 3.69 -2.59 -11.91
N ASN A 9 3.33 -3.84 -11.66
CA ASN A 9 2.65 -4.24 -10.44
C ASN A 9 3.66 -4.89 -9.50
N GLN A 10 3.58 -4.56 -8.21
CA GLN A 10 4.46 -5.13 -7.20
C GLN A 10 3.70 -5.45 -5.91
N PRO A 11 4.07 -6.54 -5.21
CA PRO A 11 3.50 -6.83 -3.91
C PRO A 11 3.88 -5.74 -2.91
N CYS A 12 2.93 -5.37 -2.06
CA CYS A 12 3.17 -4.43 -0.98
C CYS A 12 2.62 -4.94 0.35
N ILE A 13 3.37 -4.68 1.41
CA ILE A 13 2.95 -4.87 2.79
C ILE A 13 2.28 -3.59 3.26
N ILE A 14 1.05 -3.68 3.76
CA ILE A 14 0.33 -2.54 4.31
C ILE A 14 0.66 -2.48 5.80
N LYS A 15 1.38 -1.44 6.23
CA LYS A 15 1.79 -1.26 7.64
C LYS A 15 0.74 -0.51 8.45
N ALA A 16 0.06 0.43 7.82
CA ALA A 16 -1.03 1.18 8.40
C ALA A 16 -2.00 1.62 7.30
N LEU A 17 -3.27 1.76 7.67
CA LEU A 17 -4.32 2.19 6.76
C LEU A 17 -5.26 3.14 7.49
N THR A 18 -5.59 4.25 6.83
CA THR A 18 -6.59 5.23 7.28
C THR A 18 -7.61 5.46 6.18
N LEU A 19 -8.56 6.37 6.37
CA LEU A 19 -9.47 6.79 5.28
C LEU A 19 -8.80 7.70 4.24
N LYS A 20 -7.61 8.24 4.52
CA LYS A 20 -6.92 9.22 3.65
C LYS A 20 -5.67 8.67 2.99
N GLU A 21 -5.02 7.71 3.64
CA GLU A 21 -3.74 7.19 3.19
C GLU A 21 -3.44 5.79 3.72
N ALA A 22 -2.50 5.14 3.05
CA ALA A 22 -1.86 3.90 3.48
C ALA A 22 -0.35 4.11 3.63
N SER A 23 0.21 3.52 4.68
CA SER A 23 1.66 3.32 4.81
C SER A 23 2.00 1.94 4.26
N LEU A 24 2.84 1.89 3.25
CA LEU A 24 3.20 0.67 2.53
C LEU A 24 4.70 0.40 2.67
N VAL A 25 5.07 -0.87 2.59
CA VAL A 25 6.45 -1.32 2.41
C VAL A 25 6.52 -2.19 1.17
N VAL A 26 7.48 -1.91 0.29
CA VAL A 26 7.72 -2.65 -0.95
C VAL A 26 9.18 -3.03 -1.04
N ARG A 27 9.48 -4.14 -1.73
CA ARG A 27 10.87 -4.48 -2.04
C ARG A 27 11.40 -3.55 -3.13
N ARG A 28 12.62 -3.05 -2.98
CA ARG A 28 13.30 -2.27 -4.00
C ARG A 28 13.47 -3.12 -5.26
N SER A 29 13.14 -2.54 -6.41
CA SER A 29 13.35 -3.12 -7.73
C SER A 29 14.19 -2.17 -8.59
N ASP A 30 14.55 -2.58 -9.80
CA ASP A 30 15.29 -1.73 -10.74
C ASP A 30 14.47 -0.48 -11.12
N ALA A 31 13.14 -0.62 -11.22
CA ALA A 31 12.23 0.50 -11.41
C ALA A 31 11.80 1.06 -10.05
N LEU A 32 12.45 2.16 -9.64
CA LEU A 32 12.14 2.81 -8.38
C LEU A 32 10.82 3.59 -8.45
N PRO A 33 9.90 3.40 -7.49
CA PRO A 33 8.74 4.25 -7.35
C PRO A 33 9.15 5.71 -7.08
N GLN A 34 8.39 6.66 -7.60
CA GLN A 34 8.69 8.08 -7.44
C GLN A 34 7.60 8.86 -6.69
N VAL A 35 8.00 9.92 -5.99
CA VAL A 35 7.05 10.84 -5.36
C VAL A 35 6.19 11.49 -6.46
N LEU A 36 4.91 11.69 -6.16
CA LEU A 36 3.84 12.15 -7.06
C LEU A 36 3.46 11.17 -8.18
N GLU A 37 4.01 9.95 -8.19
CA GLU A 37 3.58 8.93 -9.14
C GLU A 37 2.14 8.48 -8.84
N GLY A 38 1.28 8.54 -9.87
CA GLY A 38 -0.09 8.04 -9.79
C GLY A 38 -0.11 6.51 -9.77
N ALA A 39 -0.95 5.94 -8.91
CA ALA A 39 -0.89 4.51 -8.60
C ALA A 39 -2.25 3.97 -8.12
N VAL A 40 -2.41 2.65 -8.18
CA VAL A 40 -3.60 1.94 -7.68
C VAL A 40 -3.19 0.93 -6.63
N LEU A 41 -3.84 0.96 -5.47
CA LEU A 41 -3.63 0.02 -4.38
C LEU A 41 -4.78 -0.99 -4.34
N ASP A 42 -4.45 -2.27 -4.52
CA ASP A 42 -5.36 -3.39 -4.36
C ASP A 42 -5.30 -3.91 -2.92
N LEU A 43 -6.45 -3.91 -2.25
CA LEU A 43 -6.67 -4.44 -0.91
C LEU A 43 -7.48 -5.73 -1.00
N GLU A 44 -6.87 -6.85 -0.63
CA GLU A 44 -7.53 -8.16 -0.53
C GLU A 44 -8.16 -8.34 0.86
N GLN A 45 -9.36 -8.92 0.94
CA GLN A 45 -10.02 -9.26 2.20
C GLN A 45 -10.56 -10.69 2.22
N GLY A 46 -10.17 -11.44 3.26
CA GLY A 46 -10.82 -12.68 3.68
C GLY A 46 -10.80 -13.81 2.64
N GLU A 47 -11.46 -14.92 2.97
CA GLU A 47 -11.52 -16.11 2.11
C GLU A 47 -12.33 -15.90 0.81
N ASN A 48 -13.17 -14.86 0.76
CA ASN A 48 -14.06 -14.58 -0.38
C ASN A 48 -13.39 -13.84 -1.56
N SER A 49 -12.07 -13.62 -1.53
CA SER A 49 -11.31 -13.07 -2.67
C SER A 49 -11.80 -11.71 -3.21
N GLU A 50 -12.52 -10.92 -2.42
CA GLU A 50 -12.93 -9.57 -2.83
C GLU A 50 -11.72 -8.63 -2.80
N ILE A 51 -11.47 -7.97 -3.94
CA ILE A 51 -10.36 -7.03 -4.13
C ILE A 51 -10.93 -5.62 -4.27
N ALA A 52 -10.71 -4.77 -3.27
CA ALA A 52 -11.00 -3.35 -3.39
C ALA A 52 -9.81 -2.62 -4.01
N ARG A 53 -10.08 -1.80 -5.04
CA ARG A 53 -9.04 -1.02 -5.73
C ARG A 53 -9.18 0.46 -5.42
N LEU A 54 -8.11 1.04 -4.88
CA LEU A 54 -8.07 2.43 -4.44
C LEU A 54 -7.10 3.21 -5.32
N ASN A 55 -7.60 4.29 -5.92
CA ASN A 55 -6.78 5.18 -6.72
C ASN A 55 -6.11 6.23 -5.84
N GLY A 56 -4.85 6.53 -6.14
CA GLY A 56 -4.07 7.46 -5.36
C GLY A 56 -2.75 7.83 -6.02
N TYR A 57 -1.84 8.37 -5.21
CA TYR A 57 -0.49 8.68 -5.62
C TYR A 57 0.51 8.46 -4.49
N LEU A 58 1.78 8.31 -4.83
CA LEU A 58 2.87 8.22 -3.87
C LEU A 58 3.22 9.61 -3.33
N HIS A 59 2.82 9.89 -2.10
CA HIS A 59 3.15 11.14 -1.42
C HIS A 59 4.58 11.16 -0.87
N SER A 60 5.12 9.99 -0.53
CA SER A 60 6.50 9.85 -0.05
C SER A 60 7.08 8.50 -0.44
N VAL A 61 8.38 8.49 -0.72
CA VAL A 61 9.21 7.31 -0.99
C VAL A 61 10.49 7.47 -0.18
N ALA A 62 10.79 6.53 0.70
CA ALA A 62 11.98 6.56 1.55
C ALA A 62 12.60 5.17 1.67
N ALA A 63 13.93 5.11 1.87
CA ALA A 63 14.59 3.90 2.32
C ALA A 63 14.03 3.48 3.68
N MET A 64 13.68 2.20 3.84
CA MET A 64 13.15 1.70 5.11
C MET A 64 14.29 1.50 6.12
N GLU A 65 15.44 1.05 5.66
CA GLU A 65 16.63 0.89 6.50
C GLU A 65 17.55 2.12 6.38
N PRO A 66 18.28 2.50 7.45
CA PRO A 66 19.18 3.65 7.45
C PRO A 66 20.51 3.32 6.74
N LYS A 67 20.44 2.75 5.53
CA LYS A 67 21.59 2.36 4.71
C LYS A 67 21.31 2.66 3.22
N PRO A 68 22.33 3.03 2.43
CA PRO A 68 22.14 3.39 1.02
C PRO A 68 21.70 2.21 0.14
N ASP A 69 21.98 0.97 0.56
CA ASP A 69 21.63 -0.29 -0.10
C ASP A 69 20.37 -0.94 0.51
N SER A 70 19.44 -0.13 1.02
CA SER A 70 18.16 -0.59 1.56
C SER A 70 17.42 -1.46 0.53
N ASP A 71 17.02 -2.66 0.94
CA ASP A 71 16.28 -3.60 0.09
C ASP A 71 14.78 -3.31 0.12
N TRP A 72 14.33 -2.47 1.06
CA TRP A 72 12.94 -2.15 1.30
C TRP A 72 12.70 -0.65 1.24
N LEU A 73 11.60 -0.26 0.61
CA LEU A 73 11.16 1.12 0.56
C LEU A 73 9.89 1.28 1.36
N GLN A 74 9.85 2.30 2.22
CA GLN A 74 8.64 2.77 2.86
C GLN A 74 7.99 3.83 1.97
N LEU A 75 6.70 3.65 1.72
CA LEU A 75 5.89 4.54 0.91
C LEU A 75 4.73 5.10 1.73
N ILE A 76 4.36 6.36 1.45
CA ILE A 76 3.08 6.92 1.87
C ILE A 76 2.22 7.08 0.62
N PHE A 77 1.12 6.34 0.56
CA PHE A 77 0.17 6.37 -0.55
C PHE A 77 -1.08 7.16 -0.15
N ARG A 78 -1.37 8.26 -0.84
CA ARG A 78 -2.53 9.12 -0.58
C ARG A 78 -3.67 8.75 -1.50
N PHE A 79 -4.85 8.53 -0.93
CA PHE A 79 -6.06 8.29 -1.72
C PHE A 79 -6.51 9.58 -2.39
N VAL A 80 -6.85 9.46 -3.67
CA VAL A 80 -7.51 10.52 -4.46
C VAL A 80 -8.97 10.15 -4.74
N ASP A 81 -9.32 8.89 -4.54
CA ASP A 81 -10.67 8.37 -4.72
C ASP A 81 -11.66 9.04 -3.74
N GLN A 82 -12.83 9.42 -4.27
CA GLN A 82 -13.93 10.03 -3.52
C GLN A 82 -15.19 9.14 -3.52
N ASP A 83 -15.10 7.92 -4.04
CA ASP A 83 -16.23 6.99 -4.10
C ASP A 83 -16.64 6.54 -2.69
N ALA A 84 -17.88 6.88 -2.32
CA ALA A 84 -18.46 6.56 -1.02
C ALA A 84 -18.46 5.06 -0.71
N GLN A 85 -18.65 4.18 -1.71
CA GLN A 85 -18.65 2.73 -1.52
C GLN A 85 -17.26 2.22 -1.14
N LYS A 86 -16.22 2.75 -1.78
CA LYS A 86 -14.83 2.40 -1.46
C LYS A 86 -14.40 2.91 -0.09
N LEU A 87 -14.85 4.10 0.29
CA LEU A 87 -14.62 4.66 1.61
C LEU A 87 -15.33 3.86 2.70
N ASP A 88 -16.56 3.40 2.47
CA ASP A 88 -17.27 2.51 3.39
C ASP A 88 -16.55 1.16 3.55
N TYR A 89 -16.09 0.57 2.45
CA TYR A 89 -15.28 -0.65 2.49
C TYR A 89 -13.98 -0.44 3.30
N LEU A 90 -13.25 0.64 3.04
CA LEU A 90 -12.05 1.02 3.79
C LEU A 90 -12.34 1.16 5.28
N SER A 91 -13.43 1.85 5.63
CA SER A 91 -13.88 2.03 7.01
C SER A 91 -14.11 0.68 7.71
N ARG A 92 -14.81 -0.25 7.05
CA ARG A 92 -15.05 -1.60 7.57
C ARG A 92 -13.75 -2.39 7.74
N LEU A 93 -12.81 -2.26 6.82
CA LEU A 93 -11.51 -2.94 6.88
C LEU A 93 -10.70 -2.45 8.09
N ILE A 94 -10.63 -1.13 8.28
CA ILE A 94 -9.95 -0.51 9.42
C ILE A 94 -10.61 -0.97 10.74
N ALA A 95 -11.94 -0.95 10.82
CA ALA A 95 -12.69 -1.37 12.01
C ALA A 95 -12.45 -2.85 12.39
N ARG A 96 -12.16 -3.71 11.40
CA ARG A 96 -11.86 -5.14 11.62
C ARG A 96 -10.40 -5.40 12.06
N GLY A 97 -9.53 -4.38 12.08
CA GLY A 97 -8.13 -4.52 12.50
C GLY A 97 -7.26 -5.35 11.54
N THR A 98 -7.73 -5.62 10.31
CA THR A 98 -7.03 -6.48 9.35
C THR A 98 -5.76 -5.85 8.78
N ALA A 99 -5.54 -4.54 8.98
CA ALA A 99 -4.29 -3.86 8.61
C ALA A 99 -3.07 -4.27 9.47
N GLN A 100 -3.27 -4.96 10.61
CA GLN A 100 -2.19 -5.34 11.53
C GLN A 100 -1.75 -6.81 11.43
N LYS A 101 -2.53 -7.69 10.78
CA LYS A 101 -2.19 -9.12 10.69
C LYS A 101 -1.39 -9.42 9.42
N GLN A 102 -0.10 -9.12 9.42
CA GLN A 102 0.95 -10.03 8.89
C GLN A 102 2.31 -9.34 8.92
N TYR A 103 3.07 -9.63 9.97
CA TYR A 103 4.52 -9.63 9.92
C TYR A 103 5.03 -10.80 10.77
N ILE A 104 5.48 -11.85 10.09
CA ILE A 104 6.48 -12.78 10.63
C ILE A 104 7.67 -12.64 9.69
N PRO A 105 8.75 -11.96 10.07
CA PRO A 105 10.01 -12.12 9.37
C PRO A 105 10.55 -13.48 9.78
N SER A 106 10.60 -14.41 8.83
CA SER A 106 11.53 -15.53 8.98
C SER A 106 12.93 -14.94 8.88
N ALA A 107 13.70 -15.11 9.96
CA ALA A 107 15.12 -14.84 10.03
C ALA A 107 15.92 -15.65 9.00
#